data_AF-A0AAW0M714-F1
#
_entry.id   AF-A0AAW0M714-F1
#
_cell.length_a   1.000
_cell.length_b   1.000
_cell.length_c   1.000
_cell.angle_alpha   90.00
_cell.angle_beta   90.00
_cell.angle_gamma   90.00
#
_symmetry.space_group_name_H-M   'P 1'
#
loop_
_entity.id
_entity.type
_entity.pdbx_description
1 polymer ?
#
loop_
_entity_poly.entity_id
_entity_poly.type
_entity_poly.pdbx_seq_one_letter_code
_entity_poly.pdbx_strand_id
1 'polypeptide(L)'
;LLKNNQLSGSLNISTTYSHRLQLIDLQKNLISSYTDTIGGYTQKLILVDNPICKRHNINCTVSQPNNGPSYSTPLNNCQPISCSSGQVSNPNCLCAYPYSGTLVFRATSISDLGHFGYYTELEAHLMKSFEKLPVNSVSLSNPIKDFFEDFKIKLLIFPSGQGCFNPTELSQAGFLFSNQRFKPPDGFGPYYFLPDPVPYDCYAETKKSLSRGVIIGAAVGGIVLLLLLLLAGVYAFRQKRRAERASEQLNPFSQWGPNGGSGGIPQLKGARCFSFEELKKYTNKFSEENFIGSGGYGKVYRGTLPTGQPIAIKRAQNESLQGGHEFKTEIELLSRVHHKNLVSLVGFCFDQGEQMLVYEYVPNGSLKDSLSGKSGIKLDWMRRLQVALGAARGLAYLHELANPPIIHRDIKSTNILLDERINAKVADFGLSKPMGDDERDHVTTQVKGTMGYLDPEYYMTQQLTEKSDVYSYGVVMLELVTARMPIERGKYIVRVVEMAMNKTKVLYNLQEILDPTIGLQASLKGLEKFVDLAMRCVEESGANRPAMGDVVKEIENIMQIAGLNPNVESTSTSDSYEVSKGNFGHPYSNETFEFEYSVAFPTSKIEPH
;
A
#
# COMPACT_ATOMS: atom_id res chain seq x y z
N LEU A 1 -3.53 -1.48 29.77
CA LEU A 1 -2.30 -0.85 29.22
C LEU A 1 -1.02 -1.65 29.52
N LEU A 2 -1.10 -2.94 29.88
CA LEU A 2 0.09 -3.78 30.12
C LEU A 2 0.06 -5.11 29.34
N LYS A 3 -0.92 -5.31 28.44
CA LYS A 3 -1.04 -6.48 27.56
C LYS A 3 0.04 -6.53 26.47
N ASN A 4 0.52 -7.72 26.10
CA ASN A 4 1.51 -7.96 25.04
C ASN A 4 2.86 -7.24 25.21
N ASN A 5 3.38 -7.12 26.44
CA ASN A 5 4.63 -6.37 26.71
C ASN A 5 5.81 -7.27 27.12
N GLN A 6 5.69 -8.60 26.98
CA GLN A 6 6.72 -9.57 27.36
C GLN A 6 7.15 -9.49 28.85
N LEU A 7 6.32 -8.93 29.72
CA LEU A 7 6.63 -8.76 31.15
C LEU A 7 6.80 -10.12 31.82
N SER A 8 7.93 -10.37 32.48
CA SER A 8 8.26 -11.66 33.09
C SER A 8 8.49 -11.56 34.60
N GLY A 9 8.24 -12.64 35.34
CA GLY A 9 8.52 -12.73 36.78
C GLY A 9 7.27 -12.86 37.65
N SER A 10 7.37 -12.47 38.93
CA SER A 10 6.28 -12.54 39.90
C SER A 10 5.51 -11.21 39.97
N LEU A 11 4.20 -11.27 39.83
CA LEU A 11 3.32 -10.12 40.03
C LEU A 11 3.03 -9.92 41.52
N ASN A 12 3.34 -8.73 42.04
CA ASN A 12 2.97 -8.29 43.37
C ASN A 12 2.22 -6.96 43.26
N ILE A 13 0.98 -6.92 43.74
CA ILE A 13 0.16 -5.71 43.77
C ILE A 13 0.19 -5.19 45.21
N SER A 14 0.79 -4.01 45.40
CA SER A 14 0.82 -3.32 46.70
C SER A 14 -0.60 -3.09 47.24
N THR A 15 -0.77 -3.07 48.56
CA THR A 15 -2.05 -2.73 49.23
C THR A 15 -2.46 -1.27 49.08
N THR A 16 -1.60 -0.42 48.52
CA THR A 16 -1.85 1.01 48.28
C THR A 16 -1.97 1.29 46.78
N TYR A 17 -3.18 1.17 46.24
CA TYR A 17 -3.51 1.56 44.86
C TYR A 17 -4.67 2.56 44.83
N SER A 18 -4.71 3.40 43.79
CA SER A 18 -5.76 4.40 43.62
C SER A 18 -7.14 3.75 43.51
N HIS A 19 -8.14 4.33 44.18
CA HIS A 19 -9.55 3.91 44.04
C HIS A 19 -10.12 4.03 42.61
N ARG A 20 -9.41 4.71 41.70
CA ARG A 20 -9.77 4.80 40.27
C ARG A 20 -9.24 3.62 39.44
N LEU A 21 -8.35 2.79 39.99
CA LEU A 21 -7.79 1.65 39.28
C LEU A 21 -8.79 0.48 39.31
N GLN A 22 -9.51 0.29 38.21
CA GLN A 22 -10.58 -0.72 38.09
C GLN A 22 -10.17 -1.98 37.31
N LEU A 23 -9.14 -1.89 36.46
CA LEU A 23 -8.70 -2.98 35.61
C LEU A 23 -7.17 -3.02 35.48
N ILE A 24 -6.60 -4.20 35.73
CA ILE A 24 -5.22 -4.53 35.40
C ILE A 24 -5.26 -5.62 34.33
N ASP A 25 -4.93 -5.25 33.10
CA ASP A 25 -4.88 -6.16 31.95
C ASP A 25 -3.42 -6.46 31.57
N LEU A 26 -3.00 -7.68 31.89
CA LEU A 26 -1.66 -8.23 31.72
C LEU A 26 -1.66 -9.45 30.77
N GLN A 27 -2.66 -9.59 29.90
CA GLN A 27 -2.72 -10.73 28.98
C GLN A 27 -1.47 -10.83 28.07
N LYS A 28 -1.12 -12.06 27.68
CA LYS A 28 -0.01 -12.38 26.75
C LYS A 28 1.33 -11.78 27.18
N ASN A 29 1.68 -12.02 28.45
CA ASN A 29 3.00 -11.73 29.01
C ASN A 29 3.67 -13.03 29.49
N LEU A 30 4.76 -12.93 30.24
CA LEU A 30 5.57 -14.04 30.75
C LEU A 30 5.51 -14.14 32.29
N ILE A 31 4.40 -13.71 32.91
CA ILE A 31 4.21 -13.74 34.36
C ILE A 31 4.12 -15.19 34.86
N SER A 32 4.97 -15.54 35.82
CA SER A 32 5.14 -16.91 36.32
C SER A 32 4.49 -17.18 37.67
N SER A 33 4.23 -16.14 38.48
CA SER A 33 3.64 -16.26 39.82
C SER A 33 2.90 -15.00 40.24
N TYR A 34 1.92 -15.13 41.14
CA TYR A 34 1.15 -14.05 41.74
C TYR A 34 1.05 -14.31 43.25
N THR A 35 1.40 -13.31 44.06
CA THR A 35 1.32 -13.37 45.52
C THR A 35 0.23 -12.44 46.00
N ASP A 36 -0.81 -13.00 46.61
CA ASP A 36 -1.91 -12.23 47.20
C ASP A 36 -1.52 -11.80 48.62
N THR A 37 -1.17 -10.53 48.82
CA THR A 37 -0.98 -9.99 50.17
C THR A 37 -2.33 -9.75 50.81
N ILE A 38 -2.50 -10.17 52.07
CA ILE A 38 -3.73 -10.08 52.87
C ILE A 38 -4.42 -8.72 52.66
N GLY A 39 -5.56 -8.72 51.96
CA GLY A 39 -6.23 -7.52 51.43
C GLY A 39 -6.15 -7.36 49.91
N GLY A 40 -6.13 -8.47 49.16
CA GLY A 40 -5.91 -8.56 47.72
C GLY A 40 -6.68 -7.58 46.83
N TYR A 41 -6.19 -7.35 45.62
CA TYR A 41 -6.81 -6.46 44.64
C TYR A 41 -8.25 -6.89 44.33
N THR A 42 -9.23 -6.10 44.76
CA THR A 42 -10.66 -6.48 44.71
C THR A 42 -11.33 -6.23 43.34
N GLN A 43 -10.56 -5.80 42.35
CA GLN A 43 -11.01 -5.32 41.04
C GLN A 43 -10.57 -6.29 39.93
N LYS A 44 -10.88 -5.98 38.67
CA LYS A 44 -10.68 -6.93 37.56
C LYS A 44 -9.20 -7.08 37.21
N LEU A 45 -8.65 -8.29 37.32
CA LEU A 45 -7.29 -8.66 36.92
C LEU A 45 -7.35 -9.70 35.79
N ILE A 46 -6.67 -9.46 34.67
CA ILE A 46 -6.64 -10.36 33.51
C ILE A 46 -5.21 -10.84 33.27
N LEU A 47 -4.99 -12.16 33.37
CA LEU A 47 -3.68 -12.81 33.23
C LEU A 47 -3.61 -13.82 32.08
N VAL A 48 -4.60 -13.84 31.18
CA VAL A 48 -4.70 -14.83 30.09
C VAL A 48 -3.41 -14.91 29.26
N ASP A 49 -3.07 -16.11 28.78
CA ASP A 49 -1.85 -16.40 28.01
C ASP A 49 -0.52 -16.10 28.72
N ASN A 50 -0.51 -16.09 30.06
CA ASN A 50 0.72 -16.07 30.85
C ASN A 50 1.10 -17.48 31.37
N PRO A 51 2.40 -17.76 31.64
CA PRO A 51 2.86 -19.02 32.23
C PRO A 51 2.15 -19.42 33.53
N ILE A 52 1.75 -18.46 34.37
CA ILE A 52 0.98 -18.70 35.60
C ILE A 52 -0.34 -19.46 35.34
N CYS A 53 -0.99 -19.17 34.22
CA CYS A 53 -2.25 -19.81 33.80
C CYS A 53 -2.09 -21.28 33.37
N LYS A 54 -0.85 -21.76 33.17
CA LYS A 54 -0.57 -23.15 32.84
C LYS A 54 -0.32 -24.02 34.06
N ARG A 55 0.04 -23.42 35.21
CA ARG A 55 0.46 -24.17 36.42
C ARG A 55 -0.57 -24.18 37.54
N HIS A 56 -1.41 -23.15 37.67
CA HIS A 56 -2.38 -23.05 38.76
C HIS A 56 -3.76 -22.65 38.20
N ASN A 57 -4.81 -23.32 38.68
CA ASN A 57 -6.21 -23.11 38.27
C ASN A 57 -6.80 -21.82 38.91
N ILE A 58 -6.03 -20.73 38.90
CA ILE A 58 -6.37 -19.45 39.53
C ILE A 58 -6.67 -18.45 38.40
N ASN A 59 -7.91 -17.93 38.38
CA ASN A 59 -8.40 -16.77 37.60
C ASN A 59 -7.83 -16.55 36.19
N CYS A 60 -7.70 -17.62 35.40
CA CYS A 60 -7.40 -17.53 33.98
C CYS A 60 -8.65 -17.92 33.20
N THR A 61 -9.60 -17.00 33.10
CA THR A 61 -10.84 -17.21 32.35
C THR A 61 -10.57 -17.21 30.85
N VAL A 62 -10.95 -18.31 30.19
CA VAL A 62 -11.03 -18.43 28.74
C VAL A 62 -12.20 -17.57 28.25
N SER A 63 -11.96 -16.59 27.37
CA SER A 63 -13.04 -15.94 26.63
C SER A 63 -13.54 -16.89 25.55
N GLN A 64 -14.70 -17.51 25.78
CA GLN A 64 -15.49 -18.07 24.68
C GLN A 64 -15.99 -16.93 23.77
N PRO A 65 -16.05 -17.12 22.45
CA PRO A 65 -16.72 -16.18 21.56
C PRO A 65 -18.23 -16.40 21.66
N ASN A 66 -18.89 -15.73 22.61
CA ASN A 66 -20.26 -15.21 22.55
C ASN A 66 -20.72 -14.76 23.93
N ASN A 67 -20.75 -13.44 24.11
CA ASN A 67 -21.78 -12.66 24.80
C ASN A 67 -21.21 -11.24 24.94
N GLY A 68 -21.17 -10.50 23.81
CA GLY A 68 -21.22 -9.05 23.89
C GLY A 68 -22.49 -8.65 24.66
N PRO A 69 -22.54 -7.46 25.28
CA PRO A 69 -23.75 -7.03 25.96
C PRO A 69 -24.92 -7.07 24.98
N SER A 70 -25.98 -7.81 25.32
CA SER A 70 -27.21 -7.88 24.53
C SER A 70 -28.03 -6.62 24.79
N TYR A 71 -27.57 -5.48 24.29
CA TYR A 71 -28.49 -4.35 24.18
C TYR A 71 -29.49 -4.65 23.06
N SER A 72 -30.75 -4.40 23.35
CA SER A 72 -31.84 -4.27 22.39
C SER A 72 -32.71 -3.14 22.90
N THR A 73 -33.23 -2.30 22.00
CA THR A 73 -34.19 -1.26 22.36
C THR A 73 -35.36 -1.87 23.15
N PRO A 74 -35.68 -1.35 24.35
CA PRO A 74 -36.81 -1.83 25.14
C PRO A 74 -38.15 -1.46 24.47
N LEU A 75 -39.20 -2.23 24.79
CA LEU A 75 -40.56 -1.94 24.34
C LEU A 75 -41.17 -0.77 25.13
N ASN A 76 -41.89 0.10 24.44
CA ASN A 76 -42.59 1.25 25.00
C ASN A 76 -43.96 0.83 25.56
N ASN A 77 -43.97 0.33 26.81
CA ASN A 77 -45.19 0.05 27.58
C ASN A 77 -46.30 -0.69 26.81
N CYS A 78 -45.92 -1.67 25.99
CA CYS A 78 -46.84 -2.45 25.16
C CYS A 78 -46.56 -3.95 25.29
N GLN A 79 -47.58 -4.78 25.04
CA GLN A 79 -47.44 -6.24 25.11
C GLN A 79 -46.88 -6.81 23.80
N PRO A 80 -45.92 -7.75 23.86
CA PRO A 80 -45.31 -8.32 22.67
C PRO A 80 -46.35 -9.05 21.81
N ILE A 81 -46.43 -8.66 20.53
CA ILE A 81 -47.32 -9.27 19.54
C ILE A 81 -46.50 -10.23 18.66
N SER A 82 -47.06 -11.40 18.36
CA SER A 82 -46.49 -12.31 17.36
C SER A 82 -46.79 -11.78 15.95
N CYS A 83 -45.75 -11.31 15.26
CA CYS A 83 -45.87 -10.82 13.88
C CYS A 83 -45.97 -11.95 12.86
N SER A 84 -46.54 -11.65 11.69
CA SER A 84 -46.62 -12.57 10.55
C SER A 84 -45.23 -12.87 9.98
N SER A 85 -45.10 -13.95 9.21
CA SER A 85 -43.82 -14.37 8.60
C SER A 85 -43.12 -13.22 7.87
N GLY A 86 -41.93 -12.84 8.34
CA GLY A 86 -41.09 -11.77 7.78
C GLY A 86 -41.26 -10.38 8.39
N GLN A 87 -42.28 -10.14 9.21
CA GLN A 87 -42.47 -8.87 9.94
C GLN A 87 -41.77 -8.89 11.31
N VAL A 88 -41.30 -7.73 11.74
CA VAL A 88 -40.67 -7.52 13.06
C VAL A 88 -41.50 -6.51 13.85
N SER A 89 -41.69 -6.77 15.14
CA SER A 89 -42.37 -5.83 16.05
C SER A 89 -41.45 -4.64 16.34
N ASN A 90 -41.93 -3.43 16.11
CA ASN A 90 -41.22 -2.21 16.51
C ASN A 90 -41.32 -1.96 18.03
N PRO A 91 -40.58 -0.98 18.58
CA PRO A 91 -40.64 -0.63 20.00
C PRO A 91 -42.05 -0.24 20.51
N ASN A 92 -42.97 0.13 19.61
CA ASN A 92 -44.35 0.49 19.93
C ASN A 92 -45.33 -0.70 19.71
N CYS A 93 -44.82 -1.91 19.56
CA CYS A 93 -45.59 -3.14 19.31
C CYS A 93 -46.43 -3.14 18.03
N LEU A 94 -45.94 -2.50 16.97
CA LEU A 94 -46.52 -2.59 15.62
C LEU A 94 -45.64 -3.46 14.73
N CYS A 95 -46.26 -4.43 14.04
CA CYS A 95 -45.58 -5.31 13.10
C CYS A 95 -45.38 -4.62 11.76
N ALA A 96 -44.13 -4.51 11.32
CA ALA A 96 -43.77 -3.97 10.01
C ALA A 96 -42.51 -4.66 9.46
N TYR A 97 -42.23 -4.45 8.19
CA TYR A 97 -40.95 -4.80 7.56
C TYR A 97 -39.98 -3.64 7.75
N PRO A 98 -39.02 -3.73 8.68
CA PRO A 98 -38.06 -2.66 8.88
C PRO A 98 -37.08 -2.58 7.72
N TYR A 99 -36.59 -1.37 7.44
CA TYR A 99 -35.35 -1.24 6.71
C TYR A 99 -34.20 -1.54 7.68
N SER A 100 -33.55 -2.68 7.48
CA SER A 100 -32.54 -3.20 8.39
C SER A 100 -31.14 -3.09 7.81
N GLY A 101 -30.16 -2.94 8.69
CA GLY A 101 -28.75 -2.98 8.32
C GLY A 101 -27.84 -2.87 9.53
N THR A 102 -26.54 -2.85 9.27
CA THR A 102 -25.52 -2.70 10.31
C THR A 102 -24.90 -1.32 10.21
N LEU A 103 -24.99 -0.54 11.28
CA LEU A 103 -24.31 0.74 11.39
C LEU A 103 -22.93 0.48 12.01
N VAL A 104 -21.88 0.85 11.27
CA VAL A 104 -20.49 0.64 11.68
C VAL A 104 -19.84 1.98 11.92
N PHE A 105 -19.30 2.16 13.11
CA PHE A 105 -18.57 3.35 13.54
C PHE A 105 -17.09 3.02 13.72
N ARG A 106 -16.24 3.79 13.04
CA ARG A 106 -14.78 3.72 13.17
C ARG A 106 -14.30 4.62 14.28
N ALA A 107 -13.23 4.22 14.97
CA ALA A 107 -12.54 5.03 15.97
C ALA A 107 -13.45 5.59 17.08
N THR A 108 -14.35 4.76 17.64
CA THR A 108 -15.25 5.22 18.72
C THR A 108 -14.52 5.33 20.05
N SER A 109 -14.89 6.31 20.87
CA SER A 109 -14.35 6.47 22.22
C SER A 109 -15.16 5.71 23.28
N ILE A 110 -16.17 4.93 22.86
CA ILE A 110 -17.04 4.16 23.76
C ILE A 110 -16.28 2.96 24.27
N SER A 111 -15.93 2.95 25.55
CA SER A 111 -15.17 1.87 26.19
C SER A 111 -16.08 0.82 26.84
N ASP A 112 -17.27 1.22 27.31
CA ASP A 112 -18.25 0.35 27.97
C ASP A 112 -19.51 0.17 27.11
N LEU A 113 -19.61 -1.01 26.48
CA LEU A 113 -20.79 -1.39 25.68
C LEU A 113 -22.01 -1.76 26.55
N GLY A 114 -21.87 -1.89 27.87
CA GLY A 114 -22.97 -2.19 28.79
C GLY A 114 -23.79 -0.96 29.21
N HIS A 115 -23.32 0.25 28.91
CA HIS A 115 -24.00 1.48 29.32
C HIS A 115 -25.13 1.84 28.35
N PHE A 116 -26.38 1.67 28.80
CA PHE A 116 -27.56 1.88 27.97
C PHE A 116 -27.75 3.31 27.46
N GLY A 117 -27.19 4.31 28.16
CA GLY A 117 -27.32 5.73 27.80
C GLY A 117 -26.82 6.06 26.39
N TYR A 118 -25.73 5.43 25.95
CA TYR A 118 -25.15 5.67 24.62
C TYR A 118 -26.12 5.29 23.49
N TYR A 119 -26.88 4.22 23.69
CA TYR A 119 -27.81 3.73 22.68
C TYR A 119 -29.09 4.57 22.65
N THR A 120 -29.59 4.98 23.81
CA THR A 120 -30.73 5.90 23.89
C THR A 120 -30.42 7.26 23.24
N GLU A 121 -29.21 7.79 23.44
CA GLU A 121 -28.75 9.02 22.79
C GLU A 121 -28.62 8.84 21.27
N LEU A 122 -28.07 7.71 20.83
CA LEU A 122 -27.96 7.37 19.42
C LEU A 122 -29.33 7.25 18.74
N GLU A 123 -30.31 6.60 19.38
CA GLU A 123 -31.69 6.50 18.91
C GLU A 123 -32.34 7.88 18.75
N ALA A 124 -32.13 8.79 19.70
CA ALA A 124 -32.65 10.15 19.63
C ALA A 124 -32.05 10.94 18.44
N HIS A 125 -30.75 10.84 18.20
CA HIS A 125 -30.08 11.47 17.05
C HIS A 125 -30.56 10.89 15.71
N LEU A 126 -30.78 9.57 15.66
CA LEU A 126 -31.33 8.90 14.49
C LEU A 126 -32.75 9.40 14.20
N MET A 127 -33.65 9.37 15.20
CA MET A 127 -35.02 9.86 15.05
C MET A 127 -35.08 11.32 14.62
N LYS A 128 -34.23 12.19 15.20
CA LYS A 128 -34.12 13.60 14.78
C LYS A 128 -33.72 13.74 13.31
N SER A 129 -32.86 12.86 12.81
CA SER A 129 -32.42 12.91 11.40
C SER A 129 -33.51 12.43 10.43
N PHE A 130 -34.45 11.63 10.91
CA PHE A 130 -35.60 11.14 10.14
C PHE A 130 -36.85 12.01 10.23
N GLU A 131 -36.81 13.18 10.87
CA GLU A 131 -37.98 14.05 11.11
C GLU A 131 -38.75 14.45 9.83
N LYS A 132 -38.06 14.46 8.67
CA LYS A 132 -38.65 14.75 7.35
C LYS A 132 -39.03 13.51 6.53
N LEU A 133 -38.90 12.32 7.11
CA LEU A 133 -39.15 11.03 6.47
C LEU A 133 -40.25 10.27 7.21
N PRO A 134 -41.00 9.37 6.54
CA PRO A 134 -42.11 8.63 7.15
C PRO A 134 -41.61 7.48 8.03
N VAL A 135 -40.81 7.80 9.05
CA VAL A 135 -40.24 6.86 10.02
C VAL A 135 -40.99 6.99 11.35
N ASN A 136 -41.51 5.87 11.86
CA ASN A 136 -42.21 5.83 13.15
C ASN A 136 -41.25 5.67 14.33
N SER A 137 -40.29 4.77 14.19
CA SER A 137 -39.38 4.38 15.26
C SER A 137 -38.13 3.72 14.68
N VAL A 138 -37.07 3.72 15.48
CA VAL A 138 -35.86 2.94 15.23
C VAL A 138 -35.63 1.97 16.36
N SER A 139 -34.96 0.86 16.08
CA SER A 139 -34.47 -0.05 17.11
C SER A 139 -33.02 -0.42 16.84
N LEU A 140 -32.23 -0.40 17.90
CA LEU A 140 -30.85 -0.80 17.93
C LEU A 140 -30.70 -2.13 18.69
N SER A 141 -29.87 -3.03 18.17
CA SER A 141 -29.55 -4.27 18.88
C SER A 141 -28.16 -4.80 18.56
N ASN A 142 -27.69 -5.74 19.38
CA ASN A 142 -26.44 -6.47 19.19
C ASN A 142 -25.21 -5.56 19.00
N PRO A 143 -24.90 -4.67 19.96
CA PRO A 143 -23.67 -3.89 19.93
C PRO A 143 -22.45 -4.81 20.07
N ILE A 144 -21.55 -4.76 19.10
CA ILE A 144 -20.34 -5.59 19.06
C ILE A 144 -19.16 -4.68 18.68
N LYS A 145 -18.02 -4.89 19.31
CA LYS A 145 -16.73 -4.43 18.78
C LYS A 145 -16.04 -5.58 18.09
N ASP A 146 -15.63 -5.37 16.85
CA ASP A 146 -14.89 -6.39 16.12
C ASP A 146 -13.39 -6.39 16.46
N PHE A 147 -12.63 -7.28 15.81
CA PHE A 147 -11.19 -7.40 16.00
C PHE A 147 -10.41 -6.10 15.70
N PHE A 148 -10.98 -5.22 14.87
CA PHE A 148 -10.38 -3.94 14.49
C PHE A 148 -10.81 -2.78 15.40
N GLU A 149 -11.52 -3.08 16.50
CA GLU A 149 -12.12 -2.09 17.41
C GLU A 149 -13.21 -1.23 16.74
N ASP A 150 -13.72 -1.65 15.58
CA ASP A 150 -14.88 -1.01 14.95
C ASP A 150 -16.14 -1.40 15.72
N PHE A 151 -16.92 -0.38 16.08
CA PHE A 151 -18.16 -0.56 16.81
C PHE A 151 -19.30 -0.78 15.80
N LYS A 152 -19.97 -1.93 15.92
CA LYS A 152 -21.07 -2.37 15.05
C LYS A 152 -22.33 -2.46 15.88
N ILE A 153 -23.43 -1.93 15.35
CA ILE A 153 -24.75 -2.09 15.95
C ILE A 153 -25.78 -2.35 14.85
N LYS A 154 -26.69 -3.28 15.11
CA LYS A 154 -27.81 -3.55 14.21
C LYS A 154 -28.81 -2.41 14.33
N LEU A 155 -29.25 -1.86 13.21
CA LEU A 155 -30.26 -0.83 13.13
C LEU A 155 -31.47 -1.34 12.34
N LEU A 156 -32.65 -1.20 12.92
CA LEU A 156 -33.95 -1.43 12.30
C LEU A 156 -34.70 -0.10 12.23
N ILE A 157 -35.15 0.30 11.05
CA ILE A 157 -35.90 1.54 10.84
C ILE A 157 -37.33 1.14 10.45
N PHE A 158 -38.32 1.59 11.22
CA PHE A 158 -39.73 1.21 11.02
C PHE A 158 -40.52 2.34 10.36
N PRO A 159 -41.36 2.05 9.36
CA PRO A 159 -42.17 3.05 8.68
C PRO A 159 -43.33 3.54 9.55
N SER A 160 -43.83 4.75 9.27
CA SER A 160 -45.06 5.29 9.87
C SER A 160 -46.35 4.86 9.18
N GLY A 161 -46.26 4.24 7.99
CA GLY A 161 -47.37 3.89 7.11
C GLY A 161 -47.65 2.38 6.95
N GLN A 162 -47.96 1.94 5.72
CA GLN A 162 -48.55 0.65 5.31
C GLN A 162 -47.67 -0.61 5.55
N GLY A 163 -47.06 -0.75 6.73
CA GLY A 163 -46.30 -1.93 7.12
C GLY A 163 -44.96 -2.11 6.40
N CYS A 164 -44.66 -1.38 5.32
CA CYS A 164 -43.33 -1.27 4.73
C CYS A 164 -43.12 0.08 4.02
N PHE A 165 -41.85 0.43 3.75
CA PHE A 165 -41.49 1.61 2.95
C PHE A 165 -41.79 1.37 1.47
N ASN A 166 -42.28 2.40 0.77
CA ASN A 166 -42.28 2.37 -0.68
C ASN A 166 -40.83 2.53 -1.23
N PRO A 167 -40.56 2.22 -2.50
CA PRO A 167 -39.19 2.28 -3.05
C PRO A 167 -38.53 3.66 -2.92
N THR A 168 -39.32 4.73 -3.06
CA THR A 168 -38.85 6.12 -2.95
C THR A 168 -38.47 6.47 -1.52
N GLU A 169 -39.29 6.10 -0.55
CA GLU A 169 -39.04 6.31 0.88
C GLU A 169 -37.84 5.51 1.36
N LEU A 170 -37.70 4.27 0.90
CA LEU A 170 -36.56 3.41 1.21
C LEU A 170 -35.26 4.02 0.66
N SER A 171 -35.30 4.53 -0.58
CA SER A 171 -34.16 5.22 -1.19
C SER A 171 -33.77 6.48 -0.41
N GLN A 172 -34.75 7.28 0.02
CA GLN A 172 -34.51 8.48 0.82
C GLN A 172 -33.92 8.16 2.21
N ALA A 173 -34.40 7.09 2.86
CA ALA A 173 -33.85 6.62 4.12
C ALA A 173 -32.41 6.12 3.99
N GLY A 174 -32.08 5.38 2.92
CA GLY A 174 -30.71 4.97 2.62
C GLY A 174 -29.78 6.15 2.31
N PHE A 175 -30.27 7.12 1.54
CA PHE A 175 -29.51 8.30 1.12
C PHE A 175 -29.01 9.15 2.30
N LEU A 176 -29.76 9.18 3.40
CA LEU A 176 -29.36 9.85 4.64
C LEU A 176 -28.02 9.33 5.18
N PHE A 177 -27.75 8.03 5.05
CA PHE A 177 -26.48 7.43 5.45
C PHE A 177 -25.42 7.55 4.36
N SER A 178 -25.76 7.29 3.09
CA SER A 178 -24.81 7.37 1.97
C SER A 178 -24.22 8.77 1.78
N ASN A 179 -25.03 9.81 1.99
CA ASN A 179 -24.59 11.20 1.89
C ASN A 179 -24.10 11.81 3.22
N GLN A 180 -23.87 10.98 4.25
CA GLN A 180 -23.28 11.42 5.52
C GLN A 180 -24.05 12.58 6.20
N ARG A 181 -25.39 12.61 6.01
CA ARG A 181 -26.28 13.65 6.56
C ARG A 181 -26.65 13.40 8.01
N PHE A 182 -26.67 12.14 8.44
CA PHE A 182 -26.81 11.81 9.86
C PHE A 182 -25.55 12.26 10.61
N LYS A 183 -25.75 12.91 11.77
CA LYS A 183 -24.67 13.34 12.66
C LYS A 183 -24.79 12.58 13.97
N PRO A 184 -23.93 11.58 14.21
CA PRO A 184 -24.00 10.80 15.43
C PRO A 184 -23.62 11.64 16.66
N PRO A 185 -24.03 11.23 17.87
CA PRO A 185 -23.66 11.91 19.10
C PRO A 185 -22.16 11.81 19.40
N ASP A 186 -21.69 12.64 20.32
CA ASP A 186 -20.26 12.71 20.66
C ASP A 186 -19.74 11.35 21.15
N GLY A 187 -18.57 10.96 20.67
CA GLY A 187 -17.92 9.69 20.98
C GLY A 187 -18.21 8.54 20.00
N PHE A 188 -19.20 8.71 19.12
CA PHE A 188 -19.36 7.90 17.92
C PHE A 188 -18.56 8.54 16.77
N GLY A 189 -17.56 7.83 16.26
CA GLY A 189 -16.69 8.34 15.19
C GLY A 189 -17.34 8.30 13.79
N PRO A 190 -16.54 8.43 12.71
CA PRO A 190 -17.04 8.34 11.35
C PRO A 190 -17.76 7.01 11.10
N TYR A 191 -18.88 7.05 10.38
CA TYR A 191 -19.72 5.86 10.20
C TYR A 191 -19.97 5.51 8.73
N TYR A 192 -20.34 4.26 8.50
CA TYR A 192 -20.96 3.80 7.27
C TYR A 192 -22.08 2.80 7.60
N PHE A 193 -23.08 2.72 6.73
CA PHE A 193 -24.24 1.85 6.90
C PHE A 193 -24.21 0.74 5.85
N LEU A 194 -24.30 -0.50 6.31
CA LEU A 194 -24.40 -1.69 5.46
C LEU A 194 -25.84 -2.19 5.48
N PRO A 195 -26.66 -1.91 4.46
CA PRO A 195 -28.04 -2.37 4.43
C PRO A 195 -28.12 -3.88 4.25
N ASP A 196 -29.09 -4.52 4.89
CA ASP A 196 -29.42 -5.91 4.61
C ASP A 196 -30.20 -6.03 3.29
N PRO A 197 -30.22 -7.22 2.66
CA PRO A 197 -31.10 -7.50 1.54
C PRO A 197 -32.56 -7.23 1.92
N VAL A 198 -33.26 -6.42 1.11
CA VAL A 198 -34.65 -6.08 1.37
C VAL A 198 -35.53 -7.33 1.18
N PRO A 199 -36.43 -7.67 2.12
CA PRO A 199 -37.31 -8.82 1.97
C PRO A 199 -38.22 -8.66 0.74
N TYR A 200 -38.18 -9.64 -0.17
CA TYR A 200 -39.02 -9.68 -1.38
C TYR A 200 -40.53 -9.65 -1.06
N ASP A 201 -40.92 -10.07 0.14
CA ASP A 201 -42.32 -10.23 0.56
C ASP A 201 -43.10 -8.91 0.72
N CYS A 202 -42.43 -7.76 0.90
CA CYS A 202 -43.09 -6.44 0.91
C CYS A 202 -43.50 -5.98 -0.52
N TYR A 203 -42.81 -6.45 -1.56
CA TYR A 203 -43.02 -6.01 -2.95
C TYR A 203 -43.79 -7.03 -3.81
N ALA A 204 -44.40 -8.04 -3.19
CA ALA A 204 -45.32 -8.94 -3.88
C ALA A 204 -46.61 -8.18 -4.24
N GLU A 205 -46.56 -7.35 -5.29
CA GLU A 205 -47.71 -6.61 -5.75
C GLU A 205 -48.80 -7.56 -6.26
N THR A 206 -49.99 -7.33 -5.71
CA THR A 206 -51.27 -7.71 -6.28
C THR A 206 -51.35 -7.20 -7.72
N LYS A 207 -51.41 -8.11 -8.70
CA LYS A 207 -51.63 -7.80 -10.11
C LYS A 207 -52.93 -6.99 -10.28
N LYS A 208 -52.81 -5.67 -10.41
CA LYS A 208 -53.87 -4.86 -11.01
C LYS A 208 -53.83 -5.09 -12.51
N SER A 209 -54.95 -5.49 -13.10
CA SER A 209 -55.06 -5.72 -14.53
C SER A 209 -54.77 -4.41 -15.29
N LEU A 210 -53.75 -4.43 -16.12
CA LEU A 210 -53.42 -3.33 -17.00
C LEU A 210 -54.57 -3.15 -18.02
N SER A 211 -55.13 -1.95 -18.09
CA SER A 211 -56.03 -1.53 -19.17
C SER A 211 -55.33 -1.68 -20.53
N ARG A 212 -56.06 -2.17 -21.55
CA ARG A 212 -55.55 -2.39 -22.92
C ARG A 212 -54.84 -1.16 -23.52
N GLY A 213 -55.17 0.06 -23.08
CA GLY A 213 -54.50 1.28 -23.52
C GLY A 213 -53.03 1.40 -23.07
N VAL A 214 -52.69 0.89 -21.88
CA VAL A 214 -51.32 0.93 -21.34
C VAL A 214 -50.42 -0.06 -22.07
N ILE A 215 -50.98 -1.21 -22.48
CA ILE A 215 -50.25 -2.24 -23.24
C ILE A 215 -49.85 -1.72 -24.63
N ILE A 216 -50.75 -0.99 -25.30
CA ILE A 216 -50.46 -0.39 -26.62
C ILE A 216 -49.43 0.73 -26.49
N GLY A 217 -49.54 1.59 -25.48
CA GLY A 217 -48.55 2.64 -25.21
C GLY A 217 -47.16 2.10 -24.88
N ALA A 218 -47.08 1.04 -24.07
CA ALA A 218 -45.82 0.38 -23.72
C ALA A 218 -45.15 -0.31 -24.92
N ALA A 219 -45.95 -0.90 -25.83
CA ALA A 219 -45.43 -1.51 -27.06
C ALA A 219 -44.80 -0.46 -27.99
N VAL A 220 -45.47 0.67 -28.21
CA VAL A 220 -44.95 1.76 -29.06
C VAL A 220 -43.71 2.41 -28.40
N GLY A 221 -43.77 2.68 -27.10
CA GLY A 221 -42.63 3.21 -26.35
C GLY A 221 -41.43 2.26 -26.35
N GLY A 222 -41.67 0.96 -26.23
CA GLY A 222 -40.63 -0.08 -26.29
C GLY A 222 -39.94 -0.15 -27.65
N ILE A 223 -40.68 -0.01 -28.75
CA ILE A 223 -40.10 0.01 -30.11
C ILE A 223 -39.24 1.26 -30.30
N VAL A 224 -39.71 2.43 -29.86
CA VAL A 224 -38.92 3.67 -29.93
C VAL A 224 -37.65 3.58 -29.09
N LEU A 225 -37.74 3.02 -27.88
CA LEU A 225 -36.58 2.81 -27.01
C LEU A 225 -35.57 1.83 -27.63
N LEU A 226 -36.04 0.74 -28.24
CA LEU A 226 -35.18 -0.21 -28.95
C LEU A 226 -34.44 0.44 -30.13
N LEU A 227 -35.12 1.28 -30.91
CA LEU A 227 -34.50 2.02 -32.01
C LEU A 227 -33.45 3.02 -31.50
N LEU A 228 -33.73 3.73 -30.39
CA LEU A 228 -32.76 4.63 -29.77
C LEU A 228 -31.55 3.88 -29.20
N LEU A 229 -31.75 2.72 -28.59
CA LEU A 229 -30.67 1.87 -28.08
C LEU A 229 -29.83 1.27 -29.22
N LEU A 230 -30.44 0.90 -30.34
CA LEU A 230 -29.73 0.46 -31.54
C LEU A 230 -28.91 1.59 -32.15
N LEU A 231 -29.46 2.80 -32.24
CA LEU A 231 -28.73 3.98 -32.72
C LEU A 231 -27.58 4.36 -31.79
N ALA A 232 -27.80 4.34 -30.47
CA ALA A 232 -26.77 4.56 -29.47
C ALA A 232 -25.69 3.48 -29.52
N GLY A 233 -26.07 2.21 -29.71
CA GLY A 233 -25.15 1.09 -29.89
C GLY A 233 -24.32 1.22 -31.16
N VAL A 234 -24.92 1.61 -32.28
CA VAL A 234 -24.21 1.89 -33.55
C VAL A 234 -23.29 3.11 -33.39
N TYR A 235 -23.72 4.16 -32.69
CA TYR A 235 -22.91 5.33 -32.41
C TYR A 235 -21.71 4.97 -31.51
N ALA A 236 -21.95 4.26 -30.41
CA ALA A 236 -20.91 3.77 -29.50
C ALA A 236 -19.95 2.81 -30.21
N PHE A 237 -20.45 1.94 -31.10
CA PHE A 237 -19.62 1.05 -31.92
C PHE A 237 -18.78 1.85 -32.93
N ARG A 238 -19.34 2.87 -33.58
CA ARG A 238 -18.60 3.77 -34.47
C ARG A 238 -17.55 4.59 -33.70
N GLN A 239 -17.87 5.06 -32.50
CA GLN A 239 -16.95 5.80 -31.64
C GLN A 239 -15.84 4.88 -31.10
N LYS A 240 -16.17 3.66 -30.66
CA LYS A 240 -15.20 2.61 -30.28
C LYS A 240 -14.29 2.28 -31.46
N ARG A 241 -14.84 2.04 -32.65
CA ARG A 241 -14.04 1.74 -33.85
C ARG A 241 -13.18 2.93 -34.32
N ARG A 242 -13.62 4.17 -34.05
CA ARG A 242 -12.83 5.38 -34.31
C ARG A 242 -11.73 5.57 -33.26
N ALA A 243 -12.00 5.25 -31.99
CA ALA A 243 -11.03 5.23 -30.91
C ALA A 243 -10.00 4.10 -31.07
N GLU A 244 -10.41 2.92 -31.54
CA GLU A 244 -9.52 1.81 -31.90
C GLU A 244 -8.62 2.18 -33.08
N ARG A 245 -9.15 2.82 -34.13
CA ARG A 245 -8.30 3.33 -35.23
C ARG A 245 -7.37 4.46 -34.80
N ALA A 246 -7.81 5.33 -33.88
CA ALA A 246 -6.94 6.36 -33.30
C ALA A 246 -5.84 5.73 -32.42
N SER A 247 -6.17 4.72 -31.62
CA SER A 247 -5.23 3.90 -30.84
C SER A 247 -4.22 3.17 -31.74
N GLU A 248 -4.67 2.59 -32.85
CA GLU A 248 -3.77 1.98 -33.85
C GLU A 248 -2.87 2.99 -34.55
N GLN A 249 -3.33 4.24 -34.76
CA GLN A 249 -2.49 5.33 -35.28
C GLN A 249 -1.55 5.94 -34.21
N LEU A 250 -1.93 5.88 -32.92
CA LEU A 250 -1.13 6.30 -31.77
C LEU A 250 -0.25 5.18 -31.21
N ASN A 251 -0.31 3.97 -31.77
CA ASN A 251 0.50 2.84 -31.32
C ASN A 251 1.98 3.23 -31.41
N PRO A 252 2.69 3.36 -30.27
CA PRO A 252 4.08 3.80 -30.24
C PRO A 252 5.03 2.85 -30.98
N PHE A 253 4.53 1.66 -31.32
CA PHE A 253 5.18 0.53 -31.97
C PHE A 253 4.78 0.35 -33.44
N SER A 254 4.00 1.26 -34.03
CA SER A 254 3.59 1.20 -35.44
C SER A 254 4.77 1.10 -36.42
N GLN A 255 5.94 1.59 -36.01
CA GLN A 255 7.20 1.49 -36.76
C GLN A 255 7.90 0.11 -36.62
N TRP A 256 7.59 -0.68 -35.59
CA TRP A 256 8.26 -1.96 -35.28
C TRP A 256 7.52 -3.19 -35.85
N GLY A 257 6.62 -2.99 -36.82
CA GLY A 257 5.81 -4.06 -37.40
C GLY A 257 6.59 -5.06 -38.29
N PRO A 258 6.13 -6.32 -38.39
CA PRO A 258 6.84 -7.41 -39.08
C PRO A 258 6.91 -7.26 -40.62
N ASN A 259 6.18 -6.32 -41.22
CA ASN A 259 6.12 -6.12 -42.67
C ASN A 259 7.10 -5.08 -43.23
N GLY A 260 7.96 -4.48 -42.40
CA GLY A 260 9.03 -3.60 -42.85
C GLY A 260 10.31 -4.38 -43.12
N GLY A 261 10.59 -4.71 -44.38
CA GLY A 261 11.85 -5.37 -44.77
C GLY A 261 13.07 -4.70 -44.15
N SER A 262 13.83 -5.46 -43.34
CA SER A 262 15.19 -5.16 -42.85
C SER A 262 15.49 -3.77 -42.25
N GLY A 263 14.48 -2.94 -41.91
CA GLY A 263 14.72 -1.53 -41.54
C GLY A 263 13.75 -0.89 -40.53
N GLY A 264 12.89 -1.65 -39.85
CA GLY A 264 11.87 -1.10 -38.93
C GLY A 264 12.15 -1.22 -37.42
N ILE A 265 13.09 -2.07 -37.01
CA ILE A 265 13.55 -2.12 -35.62
C ILE A 265 14.73 -1.14 -35.53
N PRO A 266 14.75 -0.16 -34.62
CA PRO A 266 15.90 0.71 -34.48
C PRO A 266 17.13 -0.19 -34.27
N GLN A 267 18.14 -0.06 -35.12
CA GLN A 267 19.46 -0.64 -34.87
C GLN A 267 20.05 0.12 -33.67
N LEU A 268 19.55 -0.20 -32.48
CA LEU A 268 20.06 0.30 -31.22
C LEU A 268 21.43 -0.34 -31.08
N LYS A 269 22.48 0.46 -31.31
CA LYS A 269 23.87 0.04 -31.15
C LYS A 269 24.07 -0.42 -29.70
N GLY A 270 23.93 -1.71 -29.43
CA GLY A 270 24.19 -2.29 -28.11
C GLY A 270 23.20 -3.37 -27.64
N ALA A 271 21.95 -3.38 -28.11
CA ALA A 271 20.92 -4.30 -27.61
C ALA A 271 20.50 -5.33 -28.68
N ARG A 272 20.57 -6.63 -28.36
CA ARG A 272 20.18 -7.70 -29.28
C ARG A 272 18.66 -7.90 -29.31
N CYS A 273 18.07 -8.02 -30.50
CA CYS A 273 16.70 -8.51 -30.65
C CYS A 273 16.69 -10.05 -30.54
N PHE A 274 15.97 -10.59 -29.56
CA PHE A 274 15.76 -12.02 -29.37
C PHE A 274 14.38 -12.42 -29.89
N SER A 275 14.27 -13.66 -30.39
CA SER A 275 12.97 -14.27 -30.67
C SER A 275 12.34 -14.85 -29.40
N PHE A 276 11.02 -15.01 -29.40
CA PHE A 276 10.32 -15.62 -28.27
C PHE A 276 10.82 -17.04 -27.98
N GLU A 277 11.04 -17.85 -29.03
CA GLU A 277 11.50 -19.23 -28.89
C GLU A 277 12.93 -19.34 -28.33
N GLU A 278 13.81 -18.36 -28.60
CA GLU A 278 15.12 -18.29 -27.95
C GLU A 278 15.00 -18.08 -26.43
N LEU A 279 14.24 -17.06 -26.01
CA LEU A 279 14.10 -16.75 -24.58
C LEU A 279 13.34 -17.84 -23.83
N LYS A 280 12.35 -18.46 -24.46
CA LYS A 280 11.66 -19.63 -23.95
C LYS A 280 12.61 -20.82 -23.79
N LYS A 281 13.54 -21.04 -24.72
CA LYS A 281 14.58 -22.07 -24.56
C LYS A 281 15.54 -21.73 -23.41
N TYR A 282 16.01 -20.49 -23.31
CA TYR A 282 16.99 -20.07 -22.30
C TYR A 282 16.45 -20.13 -20.86
N THR A 283 15.13 -20.05 -20.69
CA THR A 283 14.42 -20.10 -19.40
C THR A 283 13.80 -21.46 -19.09
N ASN A 284 14.07 -22.49 -19.90
CA ASN A 284 13.40 -23.79 -19.80
C ASN A 284 11.87 -23.66 -19.77
N LYS A 285 11.30 -22.97 -20.78
CA LYS A 285 9.88 -22.67 -20.94
C LYS A 285 9.30 -21.83 -19.79
N PHE A 286 10.07 -20.87 -19.28
CA PHE A 286 9.68 -20.01 -18.16
C PHE A 286 9.28 -20.83 -16.92
N SER A 287 10.07 -21.86 -16.60
CA SER A 287 9.81 -22.73 -15.45
C SER A 287 9.82 -21.97 -14.13
N GLU A 288 9.06 -22.45 -13.15
CA GLU A 288 9.04 -21.90 -11.79
C GLU A 288 10.43 -21.98 -11.11
N GLU A 289 11.29 -22.93 -11.49
CA GLU A 289 12.67 -23.02 -11.00
C GLU A 289 13.54 -21.82 -11.43
N ASN A 290 13.22 -21.24 -12.59
CA ASN A 290 13.90 -20.07 -13.11
C ASN A 290 13.18 -18.78 -12.71
N PHE A 291 12.05 -18.85 -12.00
CA PHE A 291 11.37 -17.65 -11.52
C PHE A 291 12.23 -16.93 -10.48
N ILE A 292 12.48 -15.64 -10.70
CA ILE A 292 13.25 -14.80 -9.77
C ILE A 292 12.30 -13.85 -9.01
N GLY A 293 11.21 -13.39 -9.60
CA GLY A 293 10.25 -12.52 -8.93
C GLY A 293 9.22 -11.91 -9.86
N SER A 294 8.33 -11.09 -9.30
CA SER A 294 7.28 -10.38 -10.03
C SER A 294 7.07 -8.96 -9.50
N GLY A 295 6.79 -8.02 -10.39
CA GLY A 295 6.46 -6.63 -10.06
C GLY A 295 5.41 -6.05 -11.02
N GLY A 296 5.18 -4.73 -10.95
CA GLY A 296 4.12 -4.04 -11.70
C GLY A 296 4.21 -4.18 -13.22
N TYR A 297 5.41 -4.41 -13.75
CA TYR A 297 5.62 -4.70 -15.17
C TYR A 297 5.29 -6.16 -15.53
N GLY A 298 5.62 -7.11 -14.65
CA GLY A 298 5.39 -8.54 -14.90
C GLY A 298 6.37 -9.46 -14.16
N LYS A 299 6.64 -10.65 -14.73
CA LYS A 299 7.46 -11.70 -14.10
C LYS A 299 8.91 -11.67 -14.62
N VAL A 300 9.87 -11.95 -13.75
CA VAL A 300 11.30 -12.00 -14.06
C VAL A 300 11.82 -13.42 -13.93
N TYR A 301 12.51 -13.90 -14.96
CA TYR A 301 13.06 -15.24 -15.05
C TYR A 301 14.57 -15.24 -15.25
N ARG A 302 15.25 -16.21 -14.66
CA ARG A 302 16.66 -16.50 -14.91
C ARG A 302 16.78 -17.27 -16.20
N GLY A 303 17.74 -16.90 -17.02
CA GLY A 303 18.11 -17.63 -18.22
C GLY A 303 19.62 -17.75 -18.35
N THR A 304 20.06 -18.57 -19.29
CA THR A 304 21.48 -18.69 -19.66
C THR A 304 21.62 -18.61 -21.16
N LEU A 305 22.44 -17.67 -21.64
CA LEU A 305 22.77 -17.55 -23.07
C LEU A 305 23.60 -18.76 -23.54
N PRO A 306 23.65 -19.05 -24.86
CA PRO A 306 24.51 -20.12 -25.40
C PRO A 306 26.00 -19.94 -25.07
N THR A 307 26.42 -18.70 -24.79
CA THR A 307 27.78 -18.34 -24.34
C THR A 307 28.07 -18.74 -22.90
N GLY A 308 27.07 -19.21 -22.14
CA GLY A 308 27.16 -19.49 -20.70
C GLY A 308 26.87 -18.29 -19.81
N GLN A 309 26.69 -17.09 -20.38
CA GLN A 309 26.38 -15.89 -19.61
C GLN A 309 24.98 -15.98 -18.97
N PRO A 310 24.84 -15.78 -17.65
CA PRO A 310 23.55 -15.73 -16.99
C PRO A 310 22.83 -14.40 -17.29
N ILE A 311 21.52 -14.47 -17.54
CA ILE A 311 20.67 -13.33 -17.89
C ILE A 311 19.39 -13.31 -17.05
N ALA A 312 18.81 -12.12 -16.88
CA ALA A 312 17.50 -11.91 -16.29
C ALA A 312 16.52 -11.45 -17.38
N ILE A 313 15.37 -12.11 -17.48
CA ILE A 313 14.35 -11.85 -18.51
C ILE A 313 13.08 -11.35 -17.83
N LYS A 314 12.78 -10.07 -17.98
CA LYS A 314 11.59 -9.41 -17.46
C LYS A 314 10.49 -9.46 -18.53
N ARG A 315 9.48 -10.31 -18.33
CA ARG A 315 8.36 -10.56 -19.24
C ARG A 315 7.12 -9.78 -18.79
N ALA A 316 6.58 -8.95 -19.70
CA ALA A 316 5.38 -8.18 -19.44
C ALA A 316 4.14 -9.07 -19.27
N GLN A 317 3.15 -8.64 -18.50
CA GLN A 317 1.82 -9.25 -18.49
C GLN A 317 0.94 -8.62 -19.58
N ASN A 318 0.18 -9.43 -20.31
CA ASN A 318 -0.58 -9.04 -21.51
C ASN A 318 -1.68 -7.97 -21.31
N GLU A 319 -1.92 -7.50 -20.09
CA GLU A 319 -3.08 -6.69 -19.73
C GLU A 319 -2.74 -5.24 -19.31
N SER A 320 -1.45 -4.84 -19.22
CA SER A 320 -1.08 -3.48 -18.79
C SER A 320 -0.73 -2.56 -19.96
N LEU A 321 -1.61 -1.60 -20.27
CA LEU A 321 -1.30 -0.47 -21.18
C LEU A 321 -0.07 0.33 -20.72
N GLN A 322 0.18 0.34 -19.41
CA GLN A 322 1.35 0.95 -18.79
C GLN A 322 2.65 0.21 -19.16
N GLY A 323 2.64 -1.12 -19.23
CA GLY A 323 3.82 -1.94 -19.54
C GLY A 323 4.40 -1.64 -20.93
N GLY A 324 3.55 -1.36 -21.93
CA GLY A 324 4.03 -1.00 -23.27
C GLY A 324 4.83 0.31 -23.31
N HIS A 325 4.39 1.34 -22.60
CA HIS A 325 5.15 2.61 -22.55
C HIS A 325 6.45 2.46 -21.77
N GLU A 326 6.46 1.72 -20.66
CA GLU A 326 7.65 1.42 -19.88
C GLU A 326 8.66 0.61 -20.71
N PHE A 327 8.19 -0.41 -21.43
CA PHE A 327 9.01 -1.25 -22.33
C PHE A 327 9.76 -0.44 -23.38
N LYS A 328 9.04 0.44 -24.09
CA LYS A 328 9.65 1.28 -25.13
C LYS A 328 10.67 2.26 -24.53
N THR A 329 10.29 2.92 -23.44
CA THR A 329 11.15 3.90 -22.75
C THR A 329 12.45 3.25 -22.31
N GLU A 330 12.37 2.07 -21.71
CA GLU A 330 13.51 1.33 -21.20
C GLU A 330 14.46 0.90 -22.33
N ILE A 331 13.94 0.45 -23.48
CA ILE A 331 14.75 0.13 -24.67
C ILE A 331 15.45 1.38 -25.23
N GLU A 332 14.74 2.49 -25.37
CA GLU A 332 15.27 3.72 -25.95
C GLU A 332 16.33 4.39 -25.07
N LEU A 333 16.18 4.30 -23.74
CA LEU A 333 17.14 4.88 -22.78
C LEU A 333 18.33 3.96 -22.53
N LEU A 334 18.10 2.68 -22.18
CA LEU A 334 19.18 1.77 -21.80
C LEU A 334 20.11 1.40 -22.95
N SER A 335 19.66 1.54 -24.19
CA SER A 335 20.54 1.40 -25.36
C SER A 335 21.58 2.52 -25.48
N ARG A 336 21.42 3.64 -24.75
CA ARG A 336 22.31 4.80 -24.81
C ARG A 336 23.25 4.91 -23.60
N VAL A 337 22.93 4.20 -22.53
CA VAL A 337 23.66 4.30 -21.25
C VAL A 337 24.41 3.01 -20.94
N HIS A 338 25.71 3.15 -20.66
CA HIS A 338 26.57 2.05 -20.27
C HIS A 338 27.49 2.51 -19.16
N HIS A 339 27.26 1.99 -17.95
CA HIS A 339 28.04 2.34 -16.78
C HIS A 339 28.08 1.16 -15.80
N LYS A 340 29.22 0.97 -15.13
CA LYS A 340 29.44 -0.18 -14.22
C LYS A 340 28.44 -0.26 -13.07
N ASN A 341 27.91 0.89 -12.64
CA ASN A 341 26.91 1.01 -11.59
C ASN A 341 25.47 1.12 -12.10
N LEU A 342 25.22 0.78 -13.37
CA LEU A 342 23.89 0.59 -13.93
C LEU A 342 23.74 -0.87 -14.37
N VAL A 343 22.52 -1.40 -14.32
CA VAL A 343 22.21 -2.71 -14.90
C VAL A 343 22.17 -2.59 -16.42
N SER A 344 22.93 -3.45 -17.09
CA SER A 344 23.08 -3.42 -18.54
C SER A 344 21.95 -4.17 -19.23
N LEU A 345 21.30 -3.53 -20.20
CA LEU A 345 20.38 -4.18 -21.12
C LEU A 345 21.18 -5.00 -22.15
N VAL A 346 20.99 -6.31 -22.15
CA VAL A 346 21.58 -7.24 -23.12
C VAL A 346 20.75 -7.25 -24.41
N GLY A 347 19.43 -7.10 -24.29
CA GLY A 347 18.54 -7.10 -25.44
C GLY A 347 17.07 -7.06 -25.07
N PHE A 348 16.22 -7.29 -26.06
CA PHE A 348 14.78 -7.28 -25.90
C PHE A 348 14.12 -8.29 -26.86
N CYS A 349 12.88 -8.66 -26.57
CA CYS A 349 12.02 -9.45 -27.44
C CYS A 349 10.70 -8.72 -27.62
N PHE A 350 10.32 -8.50 -28.87
CA PHE A 350 9.02 -8.00 -29.29
C PHE A 350 8.51 -8.91 -30.41
N ASP A 351 7.99 -10.07 -30.02
CA ASP A 351 7.66 -11.17 -30.93
C ASP A 351 6.41 -11.89 -30.45
N GLN A 352 5.53 -12.31 -31.36
CA GLN A 352 4.28 -13.02 -31.07
C GLN A 352 3.36 -12.36 -30.01
N GLY A 353 3.39 -11.03 -29.88
CA GLY A 353 2.63 -10.30 -28.87
C GLY A 353 3.28 -10.27 -27.48
N GLU A 354 4.48 -10.85 -27.34
CA GLU A 354 5.26 -10.86 -26.11
C GLU A 354 6.24 -9.69 -26.06
N GLN A 355 6.32 -9.04 -24.90
CA GLN A 355 7.25 -7.96 -24.62
C GLN A 355 8.18 -8.39 -23.49
N MET A 356 9.47 -8.58 -23.79
CA MET A 356 10.46 -9.00 -22.80
C MET A 356 11.73 -8.17 -22.88
N LEU A 357 12.27 -7.80 -21.71
CA LEU A 357 13.56 -7.14 -21.57
C LEU A 357 14.57 -8.13 -21.01
N VAL A 358 15.77 -8.14 -21.59
CA VAL A 358 16.84 -9.07 -21.23
C VAL A 358 18.01 -8.29 -20.67
N TYR A 359 18.36 -8.55 -19.41
CA TYR A 359 19.45 -7.87 -18.69
C TYR A 359 20.55 -8.85 -18.31
N GLU A 360 21.69 -8.31 -17.91
CA GLU A 360 22.67 -9.06 -17.13
C GLU A 360 22.03 -9.59 -15.84
N TYR A 361 22.35 -10.83 -15.46
CA TYR A 361 21.88 -11.37 -14.18
C TYR A 361 22.77 -10.87 -13.04
N VAL A 362 22.16 -10.20 -12.07
CA VAL A 362 22.83 -9.68 -10.87
C VAL A 362 22.54 -10.61 -9.67
N PRO A 363 23.53 -11.36 -9.16
CA PRO A 363 23.27 -12.55 -8.34
C PRO A 363 22.90 -12.27 -6.89
N ASN A 364 23.44 -11.21 -6.28
CA ASN A 364 23.20 -10.91 -4.86
C ASN A 364 21.92 -10.11 -4.61
N GLY A 365 21.14 -9.88 -5.66
CA GLY A 365 19.80 -9.39 -5.50
C GLY A 365 19.68 -7.90 -5.19
N SER A 366 18.56 -7.49 -4.59
CA SER A 366 18.32 -6.08 -4.26
C SER A 366 18.95 -5.68 -2.93
N LEU A 367 19.23 -4.38 -2.78
CA LEU A 367 19.71 -3.79 -1.55
C LEU A 367 18.69 -3.98 -0.41
N LYS A 368 17.39 -3.86 -0.71
CA LYS A 368 16.30 -4.13 0.27
C LYS A 368 16.41 -5.52 0.89
N ASP A 369 16.69 -6.54 0.07
CA ASP A 369 16.79 -7.92 0.55
C ASP A 369 18.03 -8.14 1.42
N SER A 370 19.11 -7.42 1.13
CA SER A 370 20.32 -7.43 1.96
C SER A 370 20.14 -6.68 3.27
N LEU A 371 19.42 -5.54 3.27
CA LEU A 371 19.10 -4.79 4.49
C LEU A 371 18.11 -5.53 5.39
N SER A 372 17.16 -6.27 4.81
CA SER A 372 16.21 -7.09 5.58
C SER A 372 16.79 -8.42 6.07
N GLY A 373 18.02 -8.76 5.67
CA GLY A 373 18.68 -10.03 5.99
C GLY A 373 18.17 -11.24 5.21
N LYS A 374 17.22 -11.06 4.28
CA LYS A 374 16.67 -12.13 3.44
C LYS A 374 17.72 -12.76 2.52
N SER A 375 18.68 -11.98 2.03
CA SER A 375 19.74 -12.49 1.15
C SER A 375 20.82 -13.28 1.90
N GLY A 376 20.83 -13.27 3.24
CA GLY A 376 21.92 -13.79 4.07
C GLY A 376 23.20 -12.94 4.04
N ILE A 377 23.25 -11.89 3.22
CA ILE A 377 24.39 -10.97 3.12
C ILE A 377 24.29 -9.94 4.25
N LYS A 378 25.34 -9.88 5.08
CA LYS A 378 25.48 -8.81 6.07
C LYS A 378 26.31 -7.68 5.50
N LEU A 379 25.72 -6.48 5.49
CA LEU A 379 26.38 -5.25 5.08
C LEU A 379 26.85 -4.49 6.33
N ASP A 380 28.15 -4.54 6.59
CA ASP A 380 28.81 -3.70 7.58
C ASP A 380 28.88 -2.23 7.10
N TRP A 381 29.38 -1.33 7.95
CA TRP A 381 29.47 0.09 7.61
C TRP A 381 30.21 0.36 6.29
N MET A 382 31.32 -0.35 6.08
CA MET A 382 32.22 -0.12 4.95
C MET A 382 31.57 -0.55 3.64
N ARG A 383 30.89 -1.70 3.62
CA ARG A 383 30.11 -2.15 2.46
C ARG A 383 28.95 -1.21 2.17
N ARG A 384 28.29 -0.66 3.19
CA ARG A 384 27.21 0.31 2.97
C ARG A 384 27.70 1.61 2.33
N LEU A 385 28.87 2.11 2.72
CA LEU A 385 29.50 3.25 2.05
C LEU A 385 29.85 2.93 0.59
N GLN A 386 30.36 1.72 0.30
CA GLN A 386 30.65 1.29 -1.08
C GLN A 386 29.39 1.19 -1.93
N VAL A 387 28.31 0.61 -1.38
CA VAL A 387 27.01 0.52 -2.05
C VAL A 387 26.44 1.92 -2.32
N ALA A 388 26.47 2.81 -1.33
CA ALA A 388 26.06 4.21 -1.49
C ALA A 388 26.85 4.88 -2.62
N LEU A 389 28.18 4.80 -2.57
CA LEU A 389 29.04 5.40 -3.60
C LEU A 389 28.75 4.84 -5.00
N GLY A 390 28.56 3.53 -5.13
CA GLY A 390 28.23 2.89 -6.40
C GLY A 390 26.90 3.40 -6.96
N ALA A 391 25.84 3.41 -6.15
CA ALA A 391 24.53 3.92 -6.56
C ALA A 391 24.59 5.42 -6.93
N ALA A 392 25.30 6.23 -6.13
CA ALA A 392 25.49 7.66 -6.39
C ALA A 392 26.23 7.91 -7.72
N ARG A 393 27.28 7.12 -8.02
CA ARG A 393 28.00 7.21 -9.31
C ARG A 393 27.11 6.84 -10.49
N GLY A 394 26.24 5.83 -10.34
CA GLY A 394 25.26 5.46 -11.37
C GLY A 394 24.30 6.61 -11.67
N LEU A 395 23.76 7.24 -10.62
CA LEU A 395 22.86 8.40 -10.74
C LEU A 395 23.55 9.65 -11.31
N ALA A 396 24.74 9.98 -10.81
CA ALA A 396 25.52 11.11 -11.33
C ALA A 396 25.81 10.95 -12.83
N TYR A 397 26.12 9.73 -13.27
CA TYR A 397 26.28 9.44 -14.70
C TYR A 397 25.00 9.74 -15.50
N LEU A 398 23.82 9.36 -15.00
CA LEU A 398 22.55 9.64 -15.68
C LEU A 398 22.22 11.13 -15.76
N HIS A 399 22.53 11.89 -14.71
CA HIS A 399 22.20 13.32 -14.64
C HIS A 399 23.19 14.21 -15.39
N GLU A 400 24.49 13.87 -15.34
CA GLU A 400 25.56 14.80 -15.74
C GLU A 400 26.29 14.36 -17.02
N LEU A 401 26.30 13.05 -17.32
CA LEU A 401 27.10 12.49 -18.42
C LEU A 401 26.25 11.88 -19.54
N ALA A 402 25.00 11.50 -19.26
CA ALA A 402 24.07 11.08 -20.31
C ALA A 402 23.63 12.28 -21.14
N ASN A 403 23.42 12.06 -22.45
CA ASN A 403 22.95 13.09 -23.36
C ASN A 403 21.73 12.58 -24.18
N PRO A 404 20.53 13.14 -23.98
CA PRO A 404 20.19 14.12 -22.93
C PRO A 404 20.31 13.53 -21.51
N PRO A 405 20.39 14.38 -20.45
CA PRO A 405 20.28 13.94 -19.07
C PRO A 405 19.03 13.09 -18.83
N ILE A 406 19.14 12.08 -17.98
CA ILE A 406 18.06 11.12 -17.71
C ILE A 406 17.69 11.17 -16.22
N ILE A 407 16.44 11.46 -15.92
CA ILE A 407 15.88 11.36 -14.57
C ILE A 407 15.32 9.94 -14.39
N HIS A 408 15.80 9.21 -13.40
CA HIS A 408 15.43 7.82 -13.15
C HIS A 408 13.98 7.67 -12.65
N ARG A 409 13.57 8.54 -11.71
CA ARG A 409 12.22 8.73 -11.16
C ARG A 409 11.68 7.63 -10.23
N ASP A 410 12.29 6.45 -10.22
CA ASP A 410 11.93 5.36 -9.30
C ASP A 410 13.13 4.80 -8.54
N ILE A 411 13.93 5.69 -7.93
CA ILE A 411 15.05 5.28 -7.08
C ILE A 411 14.53 4.78 -5.73
N LYS A 412 14.92 3.55 -5.38
CA LYS A 412 14.56 2.86 -4.14
C LYS A 412 15.48 1.67 -3.90
N SER A 413 15.51 1.16 -2.67
CA SER A 413 16.33 0.00 -2.31
C SER A 413 16.01 -1.29 -3.07
N THR A 414 14.82 -1.46 -3.67
CA THR A 414 14.51 -2.61 -4.55
C THR A 414 15.16 -2.49 -5.93
N ASN A 415 15.42 -1.27 -6.39
CA ASN A 415 15.93 -0.95 -7.72
C ASN A 415 17.46 -0.73 -7.71
N ILE A 416 18.11 -0.99 -6.58
CA ILE A 416 19.57 -1.03 -6.46
C ILE A 416 19.95 -2.49 -6.22
N LEU A 417 20.56 -3.11 -7.22
CA LEU A 417 21.00 -4.49 -7.17
C LEU A 417 22.48 -4.60 -6.79
N LEU A 418 22.89 -5.76 -6.27
CA LEU A 418 24.25 -6.03 -5.81
C LEU A 418 24.90 -7.12 -6.67
N ASP A 419 26.03 -6.82 -7.29
CA ASP A 419 26.80 -7.81 -8.06
C ASP A 419 27.55 -8.79 -7.15
N GLU A 420 28.29 -9.73 -7.76
CA GLU A 420 29.09 -10.76 -7.06
C GLU A 420 30.07 -10.19 -6.03
N ARG A 421 30.53 -8.95 -6.22
CA ARG A 421 31.48 -8.24 -5.36
C ARG A 421 30.81 -7.21 -4.44
N ILE A 422 29.47 -7.23 -4.35
CA ILE A 422 28.66 -6.31 -3.55
C ILE A 422 28.75 -4.86 -4.08
N ASN A 423 29.07 -4.67 -5.36
CA ASN A 423 28.95 -3.36 -5.98
C ASN A 423 27.48 -3.09 -6.34
N ALA A 424 27.05 -1.84 -6.13
CA ALA A 424 25.71 -1.39 -6.48
C ALA A 424 25.54 -1.17 -7.98
N LYS A 425 24.40 -1.64 -8.51
CA LYS A 425 23.92 -1.39 -9.87
C LYS A 425 22.47 -0.89 -9.83
N VAL A 426 22.21 0.31 -10.33
CA VAL A 426 20.86 0.88 -10.44
C VAL A 426 20.11 0.21 -11.60
N ALA A 427 18.86 -0.18 -11.36
CA ALA A 427 18.01 -0.96 -12.25
C ALA A 427 16.62 -0.33 -12.41
N ASP A 428 15.84 -0.85 -13.35
CA ASP A 428 14.42 -0.52 -13.60
C ASP A 428 14.16 0.91 -14.11
N PHE A 429 14.39 1.10 -15.41
CA PHE A 429 14.30 2.40 -16.08
C PHE A 429 12.93 2.66 -16.72
N GLY A 430 11.93 1.83 -16.41
CA GLY A 430 10.60 1.91 -17.04
C GLY A 430 9.90 3.26 -16.84
N LEU A 431 10.17 3.94 -15.72
CA LEU A 431 9.61 5.26 -15.41
C LEU A 431 10.52 6.45 -15.76
N SER A 432 11.74 6.17 -16.21
CA SER A 432 12.76 7.18 -16.45
C SER A 432 12.36 8.12 -17.58
N LYS A 433 12.87 9.35 -17.53
CA LYS A 433 12.53 10.39 -18.51
C LYS A 433 13.78 11.18 -18.92
N PRO A 434 14.05 11.32 -20.23
CA PRO A 434 15.08 12.22 -20.71
C PRO A 434 14.61 13.68 -20.55
N MET A 435 15.52 14.58 -20.18
CA MET A 435 15.26 16.02 -20.18
C MET A 435 15.54 16.59 -21.57
N GLY A 436 14.54 17.18 -22.24
CA GLY A 436 14.73 17.77 -23.57
C GLY A 436 15.61 19.03 -23.54
N ASP A 437 16.17 19.40 -24.70
CA ASP A 437 17.04 20.59 -24.85
C ASP A 437 16.33 21.92 -24.47
N ASP A 438 15.01 21.97 -24.59
CA ASP A 438 14.14 23.11 -24.25
C ASP A 438 13.62 23.06 -22.79
N GLU A 439 13.85 21.96 -22.07
CA GLU A 439 13.35 21.68 -20.70
C GLU A 439 14.49 21.71 -19.66
N ARG A 440 15.41 22.69 -19.78
CA ARG A 440 16.67 22.68 -19.00
C ARG A 440 16.52 22.75 -17.48
N ASP A 441 15.39 23.25 -16.98
CA ASP A 441 15.18 23.43 -15.54
C ASP A 441 14.21 22.39 -14.93
N HIS A 442 13.22 21.94 -15.68
CA HIS A 442 12.23 20.96 -15.20
C HIS A 442 11.41 20.37 -16.33
N VAL A 443 10.84 19.19 -16.06
CA VAL A 443 9.94 18.47 -16.96
C VAL A 443 8.55 18.40 -16.33
N THR A 444 7.56 19.09 -16.91
CA THR A 444 6.17 18.97 -16.43
C THR A 444 5.59 17.62 -16.83
N THR A 445 5.19 16.80 -15.85
CA THR A 445 4.68 15.45 -16.13
C THR A 445 3.77 14.94 -15.01
N GLN A 446 2.87 14.01 -15.34
CA GLN A 446 2.02 13.34 -14.35
C GLN A 446 2.88 12.75 -13.23
N VAL A 447 2.47 12.88 -11.97
CA VAL A 447 3.22 12.29 -10.87
C VAL A 447 3.24 10.76 -10.95
N LYS A 448 4.46 10.20 -10.98
CA LYS A 448 4.78 8.76 -10.91
C LYS A 448 6.01 8.57 -10.03
N GLY A 449 6.08 7.42 -9.35
CA GLY A 449 7.16 7.01 -8.45
C GLY A 449 6.62 6.17 -7.29
N THR A 450 7.50 5.69 -6.43
CA THR A 450 7.12 4.86 -5.26
C THR A 450 6.86 5.71 -4.01
N MET A 451 5.74 5.47 -3.32
CA MET A 451 5.43 6.13 -2.05
C MET A 451 6.53 5.90 -1.00
N GLY A 452 6.87 6.97 -0.27
CA GLY A 452 8.00 7.01 0.67
C GLY A 452 9.32 7.49 0.07
N TYR A 453 9.52 7.34 -1.24
CA TYR A 453 10.69 7.87 -1.96
C TYR A 453 10.36 9.14 -2.74
N LEU A 454 9.06 9.38 -2.99
CA LEU A 454 8.61 10.46 -3.85
C LEU A 454 8.98 11.84 -3.28
N ASP A 455 9.62 12.64 -4.13
CA ASP A 455 9.95 14.04 -3.85
C ASP A 455 8.68 14.87 -3.58
N PRO A 456 8.57 15.55 -2.42
CA PRO A 456 7.41 16.35 -2.08
C PRO A 456 7.21 17.56 -3.01
N GLU A 457 8.28 18.19 -3.50
CA GLU A 457 8.21 19.33 -4.40
C GLU A 457 7.63 18.91 -5.75
N TYR A 458 8.15 17.82 -6.33
CA TYR A 458 7.60 17.23 -7.55
C TYR A 458 6.16 16.72 -7.36
N TYR A 459 5.83 16.12 -6.22
CA TYR A 459 4.46 15.69 -5.92
C TYR A 459 3.47 16.87 -5.95
N MET A 460 3.86 18.01 -5.39
CA MET A 460 3.01 19.19 -5.31
C MET A 460 2.94 19.99 -6.61
N THR A 461 4.08 20.14 -7.29
CA THR A 461 4.21 21.04 -8.46
C THR A 461 4.04 20.33 -9.80
N GLN A 462 4.16 19.00 -9.83
CA GLN A 462 4.25 18.18 -11.05
C GLN A 462 5.46 18.53 -11.94
N GLN A 463 6.45 19.24 -11.39
CA GLN A 463 7.70 19.59 -12.05
C GLN A 463 8.76 18.57 -11.63
N LEU A 464 9.16 17.73 -12.59
CA LEU A 464 10.17 16.71 -12.37
C LEU A 464 11.56 17.28 -12.69
N THR A 465 12.51 17.12 -11.78
CA THR A 465 13.92 17.53 -11.95
C THR A 465 14.85 16.40 -11.53
N GLU A 466 16.13 16.51 -11.85
CA GLU A 466 17.16 15.60 -11.33
C GLU A 466 17.23 15.61 -9.80
N LYS A 467 16.80 16.72 -9.16
CA LYS A 467 16.70 16.83 -7.69
C LYS A 467 15.62 15.93 -7.09
N SER A 468 14.67 15.44 -7.89
CA SER A 468 13.70 14.44 -7.44
C SER A 468 14.35 13.07 -7.22
N ASP A 469 15.34 12.71 -8.04
CA ASP A 469 16.16 11.51 -7.80
C ASP A 469 17.08 11.69 -6.60
N VAL A 470 17.63 12.89 -6.38
CA VAL A 470 18.45 13.20 -5.20
C VAL A 470 17.66 12.97 -3.91
N TYR A 471 16.40 13.42 -3.86
CA TYR A 471 15.52 13.17 -2.72
C TYR A 471 15.30 11.67 -2.48
N SER A 472 14.94 10.95 -3.55
CA SER A 472 14.72 9.50 -3.50
C SER A 472 15.98 8.75 -3.03
N TYR A 473 17.16 9.17 -3.49
CA TYR A 473 18.45 8.64 -3.07
C TYR A 473 18.78 8.96 -1.61
N GLY A 474 18.43 10.16 -1.12
CA GLY A 474 18.55 10.53 0.29
C GLY A 474 17.74 9.60 1.21
N VAL A 475 16.54 9.19 0.79
CA VAL A 475 15.74 8.18 1.51
C VAL A 475 16.48 6.84 1.55
N VAL A 476 17.06 6.39 0.43
CA VAL A 476 17.89 5.16 0.39
C VAL A 476 19.11 5.26 1.31
N MET A 477 19.75 6.42 1.42
CA MET A 477 20.85 6.62 2.38
C MET A 477 20.38 6.43 3.83
N LEU A 478 19.18 6.87 4.18
CA LEU A 478 18.60 6.61 5.51
C LEU A 478 18.24 5.13 5.71
N GLU A 479 17.75 4.44 4.67
CA GLU A 479 17.57 2.98 4.73
C GLU A 479 18.92 2.27 4.97
N LEU A 480 20.00 2.69 4.31
CA LEU A 480 21.34 2.14 4.54
C LEU A 480 21.80 2.33 5.99
N VAL A 481 21.43 3.42 6.66
CA VAL A 481 21.85 3.66 8.04
C VAL A 481 20.99 2.90 9.06
N THR A 482 19.71 2.70 8.76
CA THR A 482 18.73 2.21 9.74
C THR A 482 18.22 0.78 9.48
N ALA A 483 18.39 0.28 8.24
CA ALA A 483 17.75 -0.91 7.70
C ALA A 483 16.23 -0.95 7.90
N ARG A 484 15.58 0.21 8.04
CA ARG A 484 14.13 0.34 8.14
C ARG A 484 13.54 0.70 6.78
N MET A 485 12.30 0.27 6.55
CA MET A 485 11.55 0.71 5.36
C MET A 485 11.24 2.21 5.45
N PRO A 486 11.09 2.92 4.31
CA PRO A 486 10.82 4.35 4.31
C PRO A 486 9.54 4.72 5.06
N ILE A 487 8.51 3.89 4.96
CA ILE A 487 7.26 4.02 5.70
C ILE A 487 7.04 2.74 6.49
N GLU A 488 7.02 2.85 7.81
CA GLU A 488 6.74 1.73 8.71
C GLU A 488 5.76 2.16 9.81
N ARG A 489 4.63 1.44 9.94
CA ARG A 489 3.58 1.71 10.95
C ARG A 489 3.11 3.18 10.96
N GLY A 490 2.96 3.76 9.77
CA GLY A 490 2.54 5.16 9.58
C GLY A 490 3.61 6.21 9.90
N LYS A 491 4.84 5.80 10.24
CA LYS A 491 5.97 6.70 10.47
C LYS A 491 6.85 6.77 9.22
N TYR A 492 7.26 7.98 8.87
CA TYR A 492 8.16 8.24 7.76
C TYR A 492 9.61 8.33 8.25
N ILE A 493 10.53 7.60 7.61
CA ILE A 493 11.93 7.46 8.04
C ILE A 493 12.64 8.81 8.19
N VAL A 494 12.43 9.74 7.24
CA VAL A 494 13.05 11.07 7.27
C VAL A 494 12.69 11.80 8.56
N ARG A 495 11.39 11.85 8.89
CA ARG A 495 10.92 12.49 10.14
C ARG A 495 11.42 11.78 11.39
N VAL A 496 11.49 10.45 11.36
CA VAL A 496 12.00 9.66 12.50
C VAL A 496 13.46 9.99 12.78
N VAL A 497 14.30 10.07 11.73
CA VAL A 497 15.71 10.43 11.87
C VAL A 497 15.85 11.89 12.30
N GLU A 498 15.14 12.80 11.63
CA GLU A 498 15.15 14.24 11.94
C GLU A 498 14.80 14.54 13.41
N MET A 499 13.73 13.93 13.94
CA MET A 499 13.31 14.14 15.33
C MET A 499 14.27 13.54 16.36
N ALA A 500 14.98 12.47 16.01
CA ALA A 500 15.92 11.80 16.91
C ALA A 500 17.31 12.44 16.91
N MET A 501 17.65 13.14 15.82
CA MET A 501 18.98 13.68 15.58
C MET A 501 19.30 14.83 16.55
N ASN A 502 20.36 14.66 17.33
CA ASN A 502 20.90 15.71 18.18
C ASN A 502 22.39 15.92 17.89
N LYS A 503 22.71 16.96 17.11
CA LYS A 503 24.08 17.29 16.66
C LYS A 503 25.11 17.50 17.78
N THR A 504 24.67 17.72 19.02
CA THR A 504 25.56 17.90 20.18
C THR A 504 26.03 16.57 20.78
N LYS A 505 25.38 15.45 20.44
CA LYS A 505 25.67 14.13 20.97
C LYS A 505 26.45 13.28 19.97
N VAL A 506 27.24 12.35 20.49
CA VAL A 506 27.98 11.36 19.69
C VAL A 506 27.03 10.57 18.80
N LEU A 507 27.38 10.43 17.51
CA LEU A 507 26.56 9.80 16.47
C LEU A 507 25.15 10.39 16.38
N TYR A 508 25.01 11.66 16.73
CA TYR A 508 23.76 12.40 16.76
C TYR A 508 22.63 11.77 17.60
N ASN A 509 22.94 10.98 18.63
CA ASN A 509 21.96 10.25 19.44
C ASN A 509 21.15 9.21 18.63
N LEU A 510 21.69 8.71 17.51
CA LEU A 510 20.98 7.79 16.62
C LEU A 510 21.13 6.31 17.01
N GLN A 511 21.79 5.98 18.12
CA GLN A 511 22.12 4.60 18.50
C GLN A 511 20.92 3.64 18.50
N GLU A 512 19.72 4.13 18.86
CA GLU A 512 18.48 3.34 18.89
C GLU A 512 17.84 3.11 17.50
N ILE A 513 18.29 3.85 16.49
CA ILE A 513 17.76 3.83 15.12
C ILE A 513 18.74 3.20 14.15
N LEU A 514 20.04 3.28 14.44
CA LEU A 514 21.09 2.62 13.66
C LEU A 514 20.84 1.11 13.59
N ASP A 515 21.07 0.55 12.41
CA ASP A 515 21.08 -0.90 12.26
C ASP A 515 22.24 -1.50 13.08
N PRO A 516 21.97 -2.42 14.02
CA PRO A 516 23.00 -3.09 14.80
C PRO A 516 24.09 -3.76 13.95
N THR A 517 23.77 -4.16 12.73
CA THR A 517 24.68 -4.82 11.78
C THR A 517 25.84 -3.92 11.37
N ILE A 518 25.66 -2.59 11.42
CA ILE A 518 26.69 -1.61 11.08
C ILE A 518 27.81 -1.59 12.14
N GLY A 519 27.46 -1.85 13.41
CA GLY A 519 28.35 -1.75 14.57
C GLY A 519 29.13 -3.01 14.91
N LEU A 520 29.00 -4.10 14.13
CA LEU A 520 29.55 -5.40 14.48
C LEU A 520 31.09 -5.47 14.45
N GLN A 521 31.78 -4.62 13.67
CA GLN A 521 33.24 -4.76 13.44
C GLN A 521 34.02 -3.46 13.14
N ALA A 522 33.38 -2.30 12.93
CA ALA A 522 34.06 -1.10 12.40
C ALA A 522 33.83 0.16 13.25
N SER A 523 34.82 1.08 13.24
CA SER A 523 34.59 2.44 13.75
C SER A 523 33.60 3.16 12.83
N LEU A 524 32.51 3.70 13.39
CA LEU A 524 31.48 4.47 12.67
C LEU A 524 31.97 5.87 12.23
N LYS A 525 33.25 5.99 11.88
CA LYS A 525 33.85 7.22 11.38
C LYS A 525 33.12 7.66 10.12
N GLY A 526 32.82 8.95 10.05
CA GLY A 526 32.11 9.55 8.93
C GLY A 526 30.59 9.34 8.94
N LEU A 527 30.02 8.57 9.88
CA LEU A 527 28.57 8.35 9.96
C LEU A 527 27.78 9.65 10.13
N GLU A 528 28.24 10.56 10.99
CA GLU A 528 27.60 11.86 11.21
C GLU A 528 27.54 12.69 9.92
N LYS A 529 28.65 12.73 9.17
CA LYS A 529 28.72 13.40 7.86
C LYS A 529 27.82 12.73 6.82
N PHE A 530 27.74 11.40 6.84
CA PHE A 530 26.86 10.65 5.94
C PHE A 530 25.39 10.95 6.22
N VAL A 531 25.00 11.03 7.49
CA VAL A 531 23.64 11.44 7.89
C VAL A 531 23.37 12.90 7.51
N ASP A 532 24.31 13.82 7.74
CA ASP A 532 24.15 15.22 7.31
C ASP A 532 23.97 15.35 5.78
N LEU A 533 24.66 14.52 5.00
CA LEU A 533 24.48 14.46 3.55
C LEU A 533 23.11 13.89 3.18
N ALA A 534 22.70 12.78 3.80
CA ALA A 534 21.38 12.19 3.58
C ALA A 534 20.26 13.20 3.89
N MET A 535 20.37 13.95 4.99
CA MET A 535 19.40 14.98 5.38
C MET A 535 19.33 16.13 4.38
N ARG A 536 20.48 16.58 3.83
CA ARG A 536 20.48 17.58 2.75
C ARG A 536 19.86 17.08 1.45
N CYS A 537 20.02 15.80 1.14
CA CYS A 537 19.38 15.20 -0.03
C CYS A 537 17.85 15.20 0.09
N VAL A 538 17.30 15.06 1.30
CA VAL A 538 15.84 15.01 1.57
C VAL A 538 15.23 16.35 2.00
N GLU A 539 15.91 17.47 1.75
CA GLU A 539 15.34 18.81 1.97
C GLU A 539 14.03 19.01 1.18
N GLU A 540 13.08 19.76 1.75
CA GLU A 540 11.76 19.95 1.12
C GLU A 540 11.86 20.63 -0.24
N SER A 541 12.71 21.65 -0.39
CA SER A 541 12.95 22.32 -1.67
C SER A 541 14.14 21.72 -2.42
N GLY A 542 13.95 21.37 -3.69
CA GLY A 542 14.97 20.83 -4.58
C GLY A 542 16.16 21.77 -4.81
N ALA A 543 15.97 23.09 -4.65
CA ALA A 543 17.03 24.08 -4.76
C ALA A 543 18.11 23.92 -3.67
N ASN A 544 17.73 23.43 -2.48
CA ASN A 544 18.63 23.22 -1.36
C ASN A 544 19.35 21.86 -1.41
N ARG A 545 18.91 20.95 -2.29
CA ARG A 545 19.49 19.63 -2.45
C ARG A 545 20.79 19.71 -3.28
N PRO A 546 21.84 18.94 -2.93
CA PRO A 546 23.07 18.88 -3.73
C PRO A 546 22.83 18.22 -5.10
N ALA A 547 23.72 18.47 -6.07
CA ALA A 547 23.76 17.67 -7.29
C ALA A 547 24.39 16.29 -7.02
N MET A 548 24.02 15.26 -7.78
CA MET A 548 24.53 13.90 -7.53
C MET A 548 26.06 13.79 -7.65
N GLY A 549 26.71 14.55 -8.51
CA GLY A 549 28.18 14.63 -8.56
C GLY A 549 28.81 15.18 -7.29
N ASP A 550 28.14 16.10 -6.59
CA ASP A 550 28.59 16.59 -5.28
C ASP A 550 28.33 15.56 -4.18
N VAL A 551 27.20 14.86 -4.23
CA VAL A 551 26.91 13.71 -3.35
C VAL A 551 28.01 12.64 -3.48
N VAL A 552 28.47 12.34 -4.70
CA VAL A 552 29.58 11.41 -4.96
C VAL A 552 30.86 11.88 -4.26
N LYS A 553 31.29 13.13 -4.50
CA LYS A 553 32.52 13.69 -3.90
C LYS A 553 32.48 13.64 -2.37
N GLU A 554 31.33 13.93 -1.78
CA GLU A 554 31.17 13.91 -0.34
C GLU A 554 31.22 12.49 0.24
N ILE A 555 30.60 11.50 -0.42
CA ILE A 555 30.72 10.10 -0.01
C ILE A 555 32.18 9.63 -0.11
N GLU A 556 32.91 10.02 -1.16
CA GLU A 556 34.34 9.71 -1.31
C GLU A 556 35.18 10.29 -0.16
N ASN A 557 34.89 11.53 0.27
CA ASN A 557 35.53 12.14 1.43
C ASN A 557 35.18 11.39 2.74
N ILE A 558 33.91 11.02 2.94
CA ILE A 558 33.47 10.22 4.08
C ILE A 558 34.20 8.87 4.13
N MET A 559 34.39 8.22 2.98
CA MET A 559 35.15 6.97 2.88
C MET A 559 36.61 7.15 3.28
N GLN A 560 37.26 8.24 2.85
CA GLN A 560 38.64 8.56 3.27
C GLN A 560 38.74 8.77 4.78
N ILE A 561 37.78 9.48 5.39
CA ILE A 561 37.70 9.66 6.85
C ILE A 561 37.53 8.32 7.58
N ALA A 562 36.77 7.39 6.98
CA ALA A 562 36.60 6.04 7.49
C ALA A 562 37.84 5.13 7.28
N GLY A 563 38.85 5.59 6.55
CA GLY A 563 40.08 4.83 6.26
C GLY A 563 39.99 3.93 5.02
N LEU A 564 39.02 4.16 4.13
CA LEU A 564 38.89 3.46 2.85
C LEU A 564 39.50 4.26 1.71
N ASN A 565 40.05 3.53 0.74
CA ASN A 565 40.37 4.11 -0.56
C ASN A 565 39.14 4.00 -1.48
N PRO A 566 38.52 5.12 -1.92
CA PRO A 566 37.31 5.10 -2.76
C PRO A 566 37.53 4.52 -4.17
N ASN A 567 38.79 4.25 -4.54
CA ASN A 567 39.21 3.74 -5.84
C ASN A 567 39.63 2.25 -5.83
N VAL A 568 39.64 1.58 -4.66
CA VAL A 568 40.01 0.16 -4.57
C VAL A 568 38.76 -0.70 -4.69
N GLU A 569 38.71 -1.54 -5.74
CA GLU A 569 37.68 -2.59 -5.89
C GLU A 569 37.87 -3.65 -4.79
N SER A 570 36.74 -4.13 -4.24
CA SER A 570 36.66 -5.10 -3.16
C SER A 570 37.55 -6.34 -3.42
N THR A 571 38.60 -6.54 -2.63
CA THR A 571 39.28 -7.83 -2.55
C THR A 571 38.42 -8.81 -1.77
N SER A 572 38.14 -9.96 -2.37
CA SER A 572 37.35 -11.06 -1.81
C SER A 572 38.04 -11.71 -0.61
N THR A 573 37.52 -11.48 0.59
CA THR A 573 37.69 -12.41 1.73
C THR A 573 36.29 -12.80 2.20
N SER A 574 35.78 -13.91 1.65
CA SER A 574 34.51 -14.52 2.02
C SER A 574 34.75 -15.50 3.16
N ASP A 575 34.42 -15.12 4.39
CA ASP A 575 34.07 -16.09 5.42
C ASP A 575 32.56 -16.39 5.28
N SER A 576 32.25 -17.35 4.40
CA SER A 576 30.91 -17.92 4.28
C SER A 576 30.81 -19.10 5.24
N TYR A 577 30.06 -18.94 6.34
CA TYR A 577 29.60 -20.11 7.10
C TYR A 577 28.44 -20.75 6.34
N GLU A 578 28.63 -22.00 5.91
CA GLU A 578 27.59 -22.81 5.29
C GLU A 578 26.41 -23.01 6.23
N VAL A 579 25.23 -22.53 5.81
CA VAL A 579 23.94 -22.96 6.36
C VAL A 579 23.06 -23.40 5.19
N SER A 580 22.47 -24.58 5.35
CA SER A 580 21.74 -25.37 4.37
C SER A 580 20.71 -24.57 3.56
N LYS A 581 20.76 -24.76 2.22
CA LYS A 581 19.80 -24.26 1.23
C LYS A 581 18.37 -24.69 1.58
N GLY A 582 17.63 -23.77 2.19
CA GLY A 582 16.16 -23.73 2.17
C GLY A 582 15.71 -22.79 1.05
N ASN A 583 14.59 -23.11 0.42
CA ASN A 583 14.00 -22.37 -0.69
C ASN A 583 13.53 -20.98 -0.19
N PHE A 584 14.34 -19.93 -0.40
CA PHE A 584 14.00 -18.55 -0.07
C PHE A 584 13.74 -17.75 -1.36
N GLY A 585 12.58 -17.12 -1.44
CA GLY A 585 12.17 -16.30 -2.58
C GLY A 585 13.15 -15.16 -2.86
N HIS A 586 13.34 -14.87 -4.15
CA HIS A 586 14.38 -13.97 -4.67
C HIS A 586 13.81 -12.52 -4.89
N PRO A 587 14.67 -11.49 -5.03
CA PRO A 587 14.41 -10.05 -4.84
C PRO A 587 13.70 -9.27 -5.93
N TYR A 588 13.27 -9.88 -7.03
CA TYR A 588 12.46 -9.14 -8.02
C TYR A 588 10.97 -9.10 -7.64
N SER A 589 10.66 -9.42 -6.38
CA SER A 589 9.33 -9.38 -5.78
C SER A 589 9.04 -7.99 -5.20
N ASN A 590 8.17 -7.23 -5.85
CA ASN A 590 7.45 -6.16 -5.16
C ASN A 590 6.31 -6.81 -4.38
N GLU A 591 6.59 -7.30 -3.17
CA GLU A 591 5.54 -7.40 -2.15
C GLU A 591 5.27 -5.98 -1.61
N THR A 592 4.61 -5.19 -2.45
CA THR A 592 3.80 -4.06 -2.01
C THR A 592 2.45 -4.64 -1.62
N PHE A 593 2.06 -4.47 -0.36
CA PHE A 593 0.66 -4.57 0.03
C PHE A 593 -0.11 -3.51 -0.78
N GLU A 594 -0.78 -3.94 -1.84
CA GLU A 594 -1.78 -3.16 -2.55
C GLU A 594 -2.92 -2.86 -1.58
N PHE A 595 -2.98 -1.62 -1.10
CA PHE A 595 -4.25 -1.01 -0.71
C PHE A 595 -4.66 -0.11 -1.89
N GLU A 596 -5.55 -0.63 -2.73
CA GLU A 596 -6.32 0.17 -3.68
C GLU A 596 -7.11 1.23 -2.91
N TYR A 597 -6.67 2.49 -2.99
CA TYR A 597 -7.56 3.63 -2.81
C TYR A 597 -7.84 4.23 -4.18
N SER A 598 -8.90 3.72 -4.82
CA SER A 598 -9.55 4.39 -5.94
C SER A 598 -10.27 5.63 -5.42
N VAL A 599 -9.56 6.75 -5.31
CA VAL A 599 -10.18 8.07 -5.14
C VAL A 599 -10.38 8.66 -6.52
N ALA A 600 -11.63 8.59 -7.01
CA ALA A 600 -12.06 9.40 -8.13
C ALA A 600 -11.99 10.88 -7.71
N PHE A 601 -11.07 11.64 -8.30
CA PHE A 601 -11.00 13.08 -8.07
C PHE A 601 -12.08 13.79 -8.91
N PRO A 602 -12.89 14.67 -8.32
CA PRO A 602 -13.77 15.54 -9.07
C PRO A 602 -12.95 16.58 -9.84
N THR A 603 -13.33 16.81 -11.09
CA THR A 603 -12.80 17.87 -11.96
C THR A 603 -12.94 19.23 -11.26
N SER A 604 -11.82 19.91 -11.01
CA SER A 604 -11.81 21.33 -10.66
C SER A 604 -12.28 22.13 -11.87
N LYS A 605 -13.50 22.66 -11.79
CA LYS A 605 -13.94 23.76 -12.65
C LYS A 605 -13.15 25.00 -12.25
N ILE A 606 -12.36 25.48 -13.18
CA ILE A 606 -11.87 26.86 -13.22
C ILE A 606 -13.09 27.72 -13.56
N GLU A 607 -13.53 28.58 -12.63
CA GLU A 607 -14.36 29.73 -12.98
C GLU A 607 -13.46 30.95 -13.14
N PRO A 608 -13.63 31.74 -14.21
CA PRO A 608 -12.90 32.97 -14.41
C PRO A 608 -13.57 34.09 -13.62
N HIS A 609 -12.78 34.91 -12.91
CA HIS A 609 -12.78 36.37 -12.99
C HIS A 609 -11.61 36.96 -12.22
#